data_AF-A0A1V2ZHR2-F1
#
_entry.id   AF-A0A1V2ZHR2-F1
#
_cell.length_a   1.000
_cell.length_b   1.000
_cell.length_c   1.000
_cell.angle_alpha   90.00
_cell.angle_beta   90.00
_cell.angle_gamma   90.00
#
_symmetry.space_group_name_H-M   'P 1'
#
loop_
_entity.id
_entity.type
_entity.pdbx_description
1 polymer ?
#
loop_
_entity_poly.entity_id
_entity_poly.type
_entity_poly.pdbx_seq_one_letter_code
_entity_poly.pdbx_strand_id
1 'polypeptide(L)'
;MGQLIYGVAPAVEIDDRALRHVEAVIISKLRRNESFSFHWDGEPDVGEDVTRAESGRHGSVWVSKSSSLYFSYDSPGGEPLNRAWIDLLLRSALSPAGLRVLPEPKA
;
A
#
# COMPACT_ATOMS: atom_id res chain seq x y z
N MET A 1 -3.79 -10.30 18.97
CA MET A 1 -2.89 -9.33 19.62
C MET A 1 -2.46 -8.32 18.55
N GLY A 2 -2.49 -7.01 18.82
CA GLY A 2 -2.18 -5.96 17.83
C GLY A 2 -0.85 -5.24 18.14
N GLN A 3 -0.17 -4.72 17.12
CA GLN A 3 1.10 -3.99 17.26
C GLN A 3 0.96 -2.57 16.70
N LEU A 4 1.60 -1.58 17.34
CA LEU A 4 1.73 -0.20 16.88
C LEU A 4 3.23 0.08 16.73
N ILE A 5 3.70 0.31 15.50
CA ILE A 5 5.10 0.66 15.24
C ILE A 5 5.14 2.07 14.66
N TYR A 6 5.93 2.94 15.29
CA TYR A 6 6.16 4.33 14.89
C TYR A 6 7.64 4.51 14.54
N GLY A 7 7.91 4.87 13.29
CA GLY A 7 9.23 4.74 12.68
C GLY A 7 9.17 3.82 11.46
N VAL A 8 10.28 3.16 11.12
CA VAL A 8 10.37 2.35 9.91
C VAL A 8 9.50 1.09 10.05
N ALA A 9 8.40 1.06 9.30
CA ALA A 9 7.55 -0.12 9.12
C ALA A 9 8.29 -1.20 8.30
N PRO A 10 7.95 -2.49 8.44
CA PRO A 10 8.47 -3.53 7.55
C PRO A 10 8.13 -3.21 6.09
N ALA A 11 8.93 -3.76 5.17
CA ALA A 11 8.59 -3.69 3.76
C ALA A 11 7.31 -4.49 3.51
N VAL A 12 6.34 -3.86 2.86
CA VAL A 12 5.08 -4.49 2.48
C VAL A 12 5.24 -5.08 1.08
N GLU A 13 5.00 -6.38 0.93
CA GLU A 13 5.01 -7.04 -0.37
C GLU A 13 3.69 -6.76 -1.10
N ILE A 14 3.79 -6.15 -2.28
CA ILE A 14 2.65 -5.80 -3.14
C ILE A 14 3.05 -6.13 -4.58
N ASP A 15 2.14 -6.75 -5.33
CA ASP A 15 2.34 -6.99 -6.75
C ASP A 15 2.81 -5.73 -7.49
N ASP A 16 3.86 -5.87 -8.29
CA ASP A 16 4.50 -4.81 -9.08
C ASP A 16 3.51 -3.91 -9.84
N ARG A 17 2.41 -4.49 -10.33
CA ARG A 17 1.33 -3.76 -11.02
C ARG A 17 0.53 -2.90 -10.05
N ALA A 18 0.11 -3.48 -8.93
CA ALA A 18 -0.64 -2.76 -7.90
C ALA A 18 0.23 -1.67 -7.26
N LEU A 19 1.51 -1.95 -6.98
CA LEU A 19 2.45 -1.00 -6.38
C LEU A 19 2.59 0.27 -7.23
N ARG A 20 2.67 0.16 -8.56
CA ARG A 20 2.71 1.33 -9.47
C ARG A 20 1.46 2.22 -9.38
N HIS A 21 0.28 1.61 -9.23
CA HIS A 21 -0.97 2.36 -9.09
C HIS A 21 -1.06 3.03 -7.72
N VAL A 22 -0.63 2.31 -6.67
CA VAL A 22 -0.54 2.84 -5.31
C VAL A 22 0.46 4.00 -5.26
N GLU A 23 1.66 3.87 -5.85
CA GLU A 23 2.65 4.95 -5.95
C GLU A 23 2.03 6.21 -6.57
N ALA A 24 1.34 6.07 -7.71
CA ALA A 24 0.70 7.21 -8.37
C ALA A 24 -0.32 7.94 -7.46
N VAL A 25 -1.10 7.18 -6.70
CA VAL A 25 -2.09 7.71 -5.75
C VAL A 25 -1.40 8.40 -4.55
N ILE A 26 -0.39 7.75 -3.98
CA ILE A 26 0.40 8.28 -2.85
C ILE A 26 1.04 9.61 -3.25
N ILE A 27 1.75 9.65 -4.38
CA ILE A 27 2.41 10.86 -4.87
C ILE A 27 1.38 11.97 -5.15
N SER A 28 0.22 11.64 -5.73
CA SER A 28 -0.87 12.60 -5.96
C SER A 28 -1.34 13.25 -4.65
N LYS A 29 -1.55 12.46 -3.59
CA LYS A 29 -1.97 12.96 -2.27
C LYS A 29 -0.89 13.79 -1.58
N LEU A 30 0.36 13.32 -1.59
CA LEU A 30 1.47 14.06 -0.98
C LEU A 30 1.73 15.40 -1.67
N ARG A 31 1.56 15.49 -3.00
CA ARG A 31 1.62 16.76 -3.74
C ARG A 31 0.55 17.76 -3.33
N ARG A 32 -0.61 17.28 -2.85
CA ARG A 32 -1.71 18.09 -2.31
C ARG A 32 -1.59 18.36 -0.81
N ASN A 33 -0.50 17.90 -0.19
CA ASN A 33 -0.30 17.95 1.26
C ASN A 33 -1.41 17.23 2.05
N GLU A 34 -2.04 16.23 1.43
CA GLU A 34 -3.04 15.36 2.06
C GLU A 34 -2.33 14.19 2.73
N SER A 35 -2.37 14.15 4.07
CA SER A 35 -1.93 12.96 4.82
C SER A 35 -3.05 11.92 4.85
N PHE A 36 -2.70 10.64 4.83
CA PHE A 36 -3.66 9.54 4.78
C PHE A 36 -3.09 8.29 5.43
N SER A 37 -3.97 7.36 5.80
CA SER A 37 -3.58 6.02 6.24
C SER A 37 -3.56 5.06 5.05
N PHE A 38 -2.54 4.21 4.97
CA PHE A 38 -2.44 3.10 4.04
C PHE A 38 -2.58 1.79 4.81
N HIS A 39 -3.46 0.92 4.34
CA HIS A 39 -3.78 -0.36 4.96
C HIS A 39 -3.54 -1.49 3.96
N TRP A 40 -3.00 -2.59 4.44
CA TRP A 40 -2.79 -3.80 3.67
C TRP A 40 -3.19 -5.01 4.50
N ASP A 41 -3.56 -6.06 3.78
CA ASP A 41 -3.98 -7.32 4.36
C ASP A 41 -3.12 -8.43 3.77
N GLY A 42 -2.80 -9.47 4.55
CA GLY A 42 -2.19 -10.69 4.02
C GLY A 42 -0.66 -10.73 3.99
N GLU A 43 0.04 -9.92 4.78
CA GLU A 43 1.51 -10.02 4.86
C GLU A 43 1.94 -11.40 5.40
N PRO A 44 2.90 -12.08 4.73
CA PRO A 44 3.53 -13.27 5.27
C PRO A 44 4.32 -12.92 6.54
N ASP A 45 4.35 -13.84 7.51
CA ASP A 45 5.00 -13.60 8.80
C ASP A 45 6.50 -13.37 8.60
N VAL A 46 6.96 -12.13 8.82
CA VAL A 46 8.40 -11.84 8.94
C VAL A 46 8.81 -12.23 10.36
N GLY A 47 8.97 -13.53 10.57
CA GLY A 47 9.43 -14.17 11.79
C GLY A 47 9.89 -15.59 11.49
N GLU A 48 11.02 -16.01 12.06
CA GLU A 48 11.70 -17.31 11.83
C GLU A 48 10.87 -18.57 12.13
N ASP A 49 9.58 -18.47 12.44
CA ASP A 49 8.73 -19.61 12.77
C ASP A 49 7.69 -19.89 11.66
N VAL A 50 8.19 -20.44 10.55
CA VAL A 50 7.42 -20.99 9.41
C VAL A 50 6.48 -22.17 9.80
N THR A 51 6.33 -22.50 11.08
CA THR A 51 5.44 -23.59 11.52
C THR A 51 4.04 -23.15 11.92
N ARG A 52 3.77 -21.83 11.96
CA ARG A 52 2.43 -21.31 12.24
C ARG A 52 1.75 -20.88 10.95
N ALA A 53 0.87 -21.73 10.45
CA ALA A 53 -0.14 -21.37 9.46
C ALA A 53 -1.14 -20.40 10.09
N GLU A 54 -0.73 -19.15 10.33
CA GLU A 54 -1.57 -18.12 10.93
C GLU A 54 -1.97 -17.09 9.87
N SER A 55 -3.28 -16.80 9.85
CA SER A 55 -3.95 -15.77 9.05
C SER A 55 -3.08 -14.53 8.86
N GLY A 56 -2.84 -14.14 7.60
CA GLY A 56 -1.88 -13.10 7.23
C GLY A 56 -2.03 -11.80 8.01
N ARG A 57 -0.91 -11.09 8.22
CA ARG A 57 -0.90 -9.86 9.01
C ARG A 57 -1.67 -8.75 8.30
N HIS A 58 -2.51 -8.05 9.06
CA HIS A 58 -3.17 -6.82 8.64
C HIS A 58 -2.40 -5.64 9.23
N GLY A 59 -1.87 -4.77 8.38
CA GLY A 59 -1.02 -3.65 8.76
C GLY A 59 -1.61 -2.31 8.36
N SER A 60 -1.15 -1.25 9.02
CA SER A 60 -1.59 0.12 8.73
C SER A 60 -0.45 1.09 9.00
N VAL A 61 -0.21 2.03 8.08
CA VAL A 61 0.81 3.07 8.21
C VAL A 61 0.20 4.44 7.93
N TRP A 62 0.65 5.45 8.66
CA TRP A 62 0.34 6.83 8.37
C TRP A 62 1.37 7.42 7.41
N VAL A 63 0.91 8.02 6.32
CA VAL A 63 1.77 8.62 5.29
C VAL A 63 1.51 10.12 5.22
N SER A 64 2.59 10.90 5.29
CA SER A 64 2.56 12.36 5.20
C SER A 64 3.72 12.88 4.35
N LYS A 65 3.75 14.18 4.09
CA LYS A 65 4.79 14.81 3.26
C LYS A 65 6.21 14.67 3.83
N SER A 66 6.35 14.41 5.13
CA SER A 66 7.64 14.16 5.78
C SER A 66 8.06 12.68 5.75
N SER A 67 7.21 11.78 5.24
CA SER A 67 7.53 10.36 5.11
C SER A 67 8.56 10.14 4.01
N SER A 68 9.63 9.40 4.31
CA SER A 68 10.56 8.89 3.29
C SER A 68 9.96 7.60 2.72
N LEU A 69 9.70 7.58 1.40
CA LEU A 69 9.14 6.43 0.70
C LEU A 69 10.13 5.96 -0.36
N TYR A 70 10.36 4.65 -0.40
CA TYR A 70 11.19 3.99 -1.41
C TYR A 70 10.36 2.88 -2.06
N PHE A 71 10.19 2.97 -3.38
CA PHE A 71 9.47 1.98 -4.18
C PHE A 71 10.50 1.14 -4.93
N SER A 72 10.46 -0.17 -4.75
CA SER A 72 11.29 -1.14 -5.47
C SER A 72 10.39 -2.04 -6.30
N TYR A 73 10.87 -2.43 -7.48
CA TYR A 73 10.12 -3.22 -8.44
C TYR A 73 10.96 -4.41 -8.89
N ASP A 74 10.35 -5.57 -9.04
CA ASP A 74 11.03 -6.77 -9.54
C ASP A 74 11.19 -6.72 -11.07
N SER A 75 10.25 -6.08 -11.77
CA SER A 75 10.29 -5.92 -13.22
C SER A 75 10.39 -4.46 -13.64
N PRO A 76 11.30 -4.09 -14.55
CA PRO A 76 11.44 -2.71 -15.03
C PRO A 76 10.34 -2.26 -16.01
N GLY A 77 9.51 -3.17 -16.53
CA GLY A 77 8.49 -2.88 -17.55
C GLY A 77 7.07 -3.11 -17.05
N GLY A 78 6.33 -2.03 -16.79
CA GLY A 78 4.92 -2.07 -16.44
C GLY A 78 4.02 -1.68 -17.61
N GLU A 79 2.85 -2.29 -17.70
CA GLU A 79 1.77 -1.79 -18.55
C GLU A 79 1.39 -0.34 -18.18
N PRO A 80 0.83 0.45 -19.13
CA PRO A 80 0.32 1.77 -18.83
C PRO A 80 -0.65 1.76 -17.64
N LEU A 81 -0.58 2.79 -16.79
CA LEU A 81 -1.47 2.88 -15.63
C LEU A 81 -2.95 2.94 -16.06
N ASN A 82 -3.76 2.11 -15.41
CA ASN A 82 -5.20 2.10 -15.56
C ASN A 82 -5.82 3.29 -14.79
N ARG A 83 -6.31 4.29 -15.53
CA ARG A 83 -6.88 5.51 -14.94
C ARG A 83 -8.09 5.23 -14.06
N ALA A 84 -8.95 4.28 -14.45
CA ALA A 84 -10.12 3.92 -13.66
C ALA A 84 -9.71 3.32 -12.30
N TRP A 85 -8.58 2.59 -12.27
CA TRP A 85 -8.03 2.07 -11.04
C TRP A 85 -7.46 3.17 -10.15
N ILE A 86 -6.73 4.14 -10.71
CA ILE A 86 -6.24 5.31 -9.96
C ILE A 86 -7.41 6.05 -9.31
N ASP A 87 -8.49 6.30 -10.06
CA ASP A 87 -9.66 7.00 -9.54
C ASP A 87 -10.36 6.21 -8.43
N LEU A 88 -10.44 4.88 -8.57
CA LEU A 88 -10.98 3.98 -7.54
C LEU A 88 -10.14 4.05 -6.25
N LEU A 89 -8.82 3.97 -6.37
CA LEU A 89 -7.89 4.03 -5.23
C LEU A 89 -7.88 5.41 -4.56
N LEU A 90 -7.95 6.50 -5.34
CA LEU A 90 -8.07 7.86 -4.81
C LEU A 90 -9.35 8.02 -3.97
N ARG A 91 -10.47 7.47 -4.45
CA ARG A 91 -11.74 7.45 -3.70
C ARG A 91 -11.62 6.64 -2.42
N SER A 92 -10.99 5.46 -2.47
CA SER A 92 -10.72 4.65 -1.27
C SER A 92 -9.91 5.46 -0.24
N ALA A 93 -8.86 6.14 -0.68
CA ALA A 93 -7.99 6.90 0.21
C ALA A 93 -8.66 8.11 0.87
N LEU A 94 -9.85 8.53 0.44
CA LEU A 94 -10.66 9.58 1.08
C LEU A 94 -11.61 9.01 2.15
N SER A 95 -11.77 7.69 2.21
CA SER A 95 -12.61 7.01 3.20
C SER A 95 -11.94 6.97 4.57
N PRO A 96 -12.70 6.93 5.68
CA PRO A 96 -12.18 6.60 7.01
C PRO A 96 -11.43 5.26 7.06
N ALA A 97 -11.68 4.35 6.11
CA ALA A 97 -10.99 3.07 5.99
C ALA A 97 -9.57 3.18 5.38
N GLY A 98 -9.16 4.38 4.95
CA GLY A 98 -7.86 4.67 4.34
C GLY A 98 -7.66 4.10 2.93
N LEU A 99 -6.45 4.30 2.39
CA LEU A 99 -6.04 3.70 1.12
C LEU A 99 -5.83 2.19 1.32
N ARG A 100 -6.48 1.38 0.50
CA ARG A 100 -6.29 -0.07 0.41
C ARG A 100 -5.98 -0.44 -1.03
N VAL A 101 -5.23 -1.51 -1.22
CA VAL A 101 -5.05 -2.10 -2.55
C VAL A 101 -6.35 -2.79 -2.94
N LEU A 102 -7.04 -2.23 -3.93
CA LEU A 102 -8.29 -2.78 -4.46
C LEU A 102 -8.01 -3.54 -5.76
N PRO A 103 -8.81 -4.57 -6.10
CA PRO A 103 -8.69 -5.26 -7.38
C PRO A 103 -8.81 -4.31 -8.57
N GLU A 104 -8.06 -4.58 -9.63
CA GLU A 104 -8.12 -3.79 -10.86
C GLU A 104 -9.51 -3.86 -11.50
N PRO A 105 -10.16 -2.71 -11.79
CA PRO A 105 -11.40 -2.69 -12.53
C PRO A 105 -11.15 -3.11 -13.99
N LYS A 106 -12.07 -3.93 -14.52
CA LYS A 106 -12.12 -4.19 -15.97
C LYS A 106 -12.39 -2.87 -16.68
N ALA A 107 -11.50 -2.47 -17.56
CA ALA A 107 -11.62 -1.26 -18.39
C ALA A 107 -12.85 -1.33 -19.30
#